data_AF-A0A8T0FXM8-F1
#
_entry.id   AF-A0A8T0FXM8-F1
#
_cell.length_a   1.000
_cell.length_b   1.000
_cell.length_c   1.000
_cell.angle_alpha   90.00
_cell.angle_beta   90.00
_cell.angle_gamma   90.00
#
_symmetry.space_group_name_H-M   'P 1'
#
loop_
_entity.id
_entity.type
_entity.pdbx_description
1 polymer ?
#
loop_
_entity_poly.entity_id
_entity_poly.type
_entity_poly.pdbx_seq_one_letter_code
_entity_poly.pdbx_strand_id
1 'polypeptide(L)'
;MNDKSKNLFEDLGKPTLRGVRKCPKCGTYNGTRGLSCKNKDCKLVFKMGKEKRKPEPEVDAVKIVSGSPLQIYSVKLGDINEDSRCFVHLPLIEGIEALQDEAEVTIIKRSAATCYAVSCMKPVEDTGTLHLNLNPCSHTHSVVNCVTEAEPLILKKNALKSLPISEIVKQQICSLVSKPEEHLVQRITKNTMVTKCIPDDLHPLGYLHFSIFEPGKNARKFKILCGCQPQMTKPFAPREKQLCLHFYMCVCAFASNSKLMEEFKPVVQSVPLEVTRSFIENRDGTYVPYQPLKDDEEAQSYRKTMNNFLIKPLELKTFLKVGNLTQDQKEPTPFIVEWIPDILPKTQIGELRIKFQYGHERNGILEHRNTTQNGTRTESQDMQPKEGNNAV
;
A
#
# COMPACT_ATOMS: atom_id res chain seq x y z
N MET A 1 -32.34 -36.16 -45.86
CA MET A 1 -32.04 -36.55 -44.47
C MET A 1 -31.67 -38.02 -44.49
N ASN A 2 -30.41 -38.37 -44.18
CA ASN A 2 -29.87 -39.72 -44.29
C ASN A 2 -30.53 -40.68 -43.31
N ASP A 3 -31.04 -41.82 -43.80
CA ASP A 3 -31.70 -42.84 -42.98
C ASP A 3 -30.81 -43.46 -41.88
N LYS A 4 -29.49 -43.24 -41.92
CA LYS A 4 -28.58 -43.63 -40.82
C LYS A 4 -28.79 -42.86 -39.51
N SER A 5 -29.46 -41.71 -39.51
CA SER A 5 -29.73 -40.95 -38.27
C SER A 5 -31.01 -41.35 -37.55
N LYS A 6 -31.88 -42.17 -38.16
CA LYS A 6 -33.12 -42.61 -37.51
C LYS A 6 -32.87 -43.77 -36.53
N ASN A 7 -31.97 -44.68 -36.86
CA ASN A 7 -31.70 -45.88 -36.05
C ASN A 7 -30.81 -45.62 -34.81
N LEU A 8 -30.20 -44.44 -34.67
CA LEU A 8 -29.33 -44.11 -33.52
C LEU A 8 -30.09 -43.64 -32.28
N PHE A 9 -31.39 -43.39 -32.39
CA PHE A 9 -32.19 -42.74 -31.33
C PHE A 9 -33.48 -43.48 -30.96
N GLU A 10 -33.70 -44.70 -31.47
CA GLU A 10 -34.92 -45.47 -31.18
C GLU A 10 -35.05 -45.88 -29.70
N ASP A 11 -33.92 -46.04 -28.99
CA ASP A 11 -33.87 -46.40 -27.56
C ASP A 11 -33.83 -45.19 -26.60
N LEU A 12 -33.78 -43.97 -27.13
CA LEU A 12 -33.90 -42.76 -26.31
C LEU A 12 -35.38 -42.45 -26.17
N GLY A 13 -36.02 -43.01 -25.13
CA GLY A 13 -37.45 -42.80 -24.85
C GLY A 13 -37.92 -41.34 -24.95
N LYS A 14 -39.25 -41.15 -25.04
CA LYS A 14 -39.94 -39.87 -25.36
C LYS A 14 -39.21 -38.62 -24.82
N PRO A 15 -38.97 -37.57 -25.64
CA PRO A 15 -38.23 -36.38 -25.25
C PRO A 15 -38.78 -35.76 -23.95
N THR A 16 -38.09 -35.98 -22.83
CA THR A 16 -38.49 -35.38 -21.56
C THR A 16 -37.89 -33.98 -21.46
N LEU A 17 -38.67 -32.98 -21.06
CA LEU A 17 -38.16 -31.62 -20.78
C LEU A 17 -37.28 -31.56 -19.51
N ARG A 18 -36.65 -32.66 -19.12
CA ARG A 18 -35.71 -32.69 -17.98
C ARG A 18 -34.42 -31.99 -18.39
N GLY A 19 -33.89 -31.16 -17.50
CA GLY A 19 -32.62 -30.44 -17.73
C GLY A 19 -32.72 -29.20 -18.61
N VAL A 20 -33.92 -28.79 -19.02
CA VAL A 20 -34.19 -27.55 -19.76
C VAL A 20 -35.16 -26.64 -19.01
N ARG A 21 -34.91 -25.33 -19.05
CA ARG A 21 -35.74 -24.25 -18.48
C ARG A 21 -36.05 -23.20 -19.54
N LYS A 22 -37.21 -22.56 -19.46
CA LYS A 22 -37.52 -21.40 -20.31
C LYS A 22 -36.88 -20.14 -19.74
N CYS A 23 -36.34 -19.28 -20.60
CA CYS A 23 -35.94 -17.94 -20.24
C CYS A 23 -37.18 -17.11 -19.88
N PRO A 24 -37.26 -16.46 -18.72
CA PRO A 24 -38.42 -15.65 -18.35
C PRO A 24 -38.53 -14.36 -19.18
N LYS A 25 -37.44 -13.92 -19.82
CA LYS A 25 -37.43 -12.67 -20.61
C LYS A 25 -37.77 -12.88 -22.09
N CYS A 26 -37.32 -13.96 -22.72
CA CYS A 26 -37.52 -14.20 -24.16
C CYS A 26 -38.10 -15.57 -24.52
N GLY A 27 -38.43 -16.41 -23.53
CA GLY A 27 -39.03 -17.73 -23.76
C GLY A 27 -38.09 -18.80 -24.31
N THR A 28 -36.86 -18.47 -24.73
CA THR A 28 -35.89 -19.44 -25.27
C THR A 28 -35.60 -20.55 -24.26
N TYR A 29 -35.56 -21.81 -24.73
CA TYR A 29 -35.21 -22.96 -23.89
C TYR A 29 -33.69 -23.03 -23.67
N ASN A 30 -33.31 -23.04 -22.40
CA ASN A 30 -31.94 -23.01 -21.91
C ASN A 30 -31.68 -24.25 -21.06
N GLY A 31 -30.44 -24.74 -20.99
CA GLY A 31 -30.09 -25.77 -20.02
C GLY A 31 -30.25 -25.25 -18.60
N THR A 32 -30.67 -26.09 -17.66
CA THR A 32 -30.83 -25.72 -16.24
C THR A 32 -29.53 -25.24 -15.59
N ARG A 33 -28.38 -25.72 -16.08
CA ARG A 33 -27.03 -25.32 -15.63
C ARG A 33 -26.42 -24.12 -16.38
N GLY A 34 -27.06 -23.62 -17.43
CA GLY A 34 -26.50 -22.51 -18.22
C GLY A 34 -26.56 -21.18 -17.47
N LEU A 35 -25.46 -20.44 -17.36
CA LEU A 35 -25.39 -19.19 -16.59
C LEU A 35 -26.04 -17.99 -17.29
N SER A 36 -26.34 -18.08 -18.58
CA SER A 36 -26.99 -17.03 -19.36
C SER A 36 -27.91 -17.60 -20.43
N CYS A 37 -28.77 -16.74 -20.96
CA CYS A 37 -29.69 -17.07 -22.02
C CYS A 37 -28.92 -17.32 -23.34
N LYS A 38 -29.22 -18.44 -23.99
CA LYS A 38 -28.68 -18.83 -25.30
C LYS A 38 -29.05 -17.85 -26.41
N ASN A 39 -30.18 -17.16 -26.29
CA ASN A 39 -30.52 -16.06 -27.18
C ASN A 39 -29.61 -14.85 -26.89
N LYS A 40 -28.69 -14.57 -27.82
CA LYS A 40 -27.68 -13.49 -27.70
C LYS A 40 -28.31 -12.10 -27.59
N ASP A 41 -29.50 -11.89 -28.16
CA ASP A 41 -30.19 -10.60 -28.12
C ASP A 41 -30.90 -10.35 -26.78
N CYS A 42 -31.20 -11.41 -26.03
CA CYS A 42 -31.88 -11.32 -24.74
C CYS A 42 -30.95 -10.83 -23.61
N LYS A 43 -29.67 -11.21 -23.67
CA LYS A 43 -28.58 -10.93 -22.70
C LYS A 43 -28.89 -11.26 -21.23
N LEU A 44 -29.94 -12.02 -20.94
CA LEU A 44 -30.34 -12.35 -19.57
C LEU A 44 -29.35 -13.35 -18.94
N VAL A 45 -28.79 -13.02 -17.78
CA VAL A 45 -27.91 -13.89 -16.98
C VAL A 45 -28.71 -14.53 -15.85
N PHE A 46 -28.70 -15.86 -15.78
CA PHE A 46 -29.40 -16.63 -14.77
C PHE A 46 -28.51 -16.80 -13.54
N LYS A 47 -28.60 -15.89 -12.57
CA LYS A 47 -27.83 -15.96 -11.32
C LYS A 47 -28.16 -17.25 -10.55
N MET A 48 -27.15 -18.07 -10.24
CA MET A 48 -27.21 -19.05 -9.15
C MET A 48 -25.99 -18.87 -8.25
N GLY A 49 -26.22 -18.65 -6.95
CA GLY A 49 -25.22 -18.80 -5.90
C GLY A 49 -24.36 -17.59 -5.55
N LYS A 50 -24.97 -16.51 -5.06
CA LYS A 50 -24.41 -15.74 -3.93
C LYS A 50 -25.56 -15.34 -3.03
N GLU A 51 -25.47 -15.73 -1.76
CA GLU A 51 -26.34 -15.23 -0.69
C GLU A 51 -26.51 -13.74 -0.85
N LYS A 52 -27.76 -13.28 -0.75
CA LYS A 52 -28.08 -11.87 -0.60
C LYS A 52 -27.51 -11.39 0.74
N ARG A 53 -26.21 -11.13 0.81
CA ARG A 53 -25.73 -10.01 1.62
C ARG A 53 -26.45 -8.79 1.06
N LYS A 54 -27.17 -8.06 1.91
CA LYS A 54 -27.76 -6.77 1.53
C LYS A 54 -26.69 -6.00 0.75
N PRO A 55 -26.93 -5.57 -0.50
CA PRO A 55 -26.02 -4.60 -1.11
C PRO A 55 -26.06 -3.38 -0.18
N GLU A 56 -24.91 -3.07 0.42
CA GLU A 56 -24.70 -1.73 0.97
C GLU A 56 -25.04 -0.73 -0.15
N PRO A 57 -25.66 0.42 0.17
CA PRO A 57 -26.02 1.40 -0.85
C PRO A 57 -24.77 1.72 -1.67
N GLU A 58 -24.84 1.47 -2.97
CA GLU A 58 -23.71 1.69 -3.87
C GLU A 58 -23.45 3.19 -3.93
N VAL A 59 -22.40 3.63 -3.22
CA VAL A 59 -22.08 5.06 -3.13
C VAL A 59 -21.30 5.47 -4.38
N ASP A 60 -22.04 6.05 -5.33
CA ASP A 60 -21.52 6.50 -6.62
C ASP A 60 -20.53 7.65 -6.50
N ALA A 61 -20.79 8.59 -5.59
CA ALA A 61 -19.94 9.76 -5.33
C ALA A 61 -19.74 9.98 -3.83
N VAL A 62 -18.52 10.32 -3.44
CA VAL A 62 -18.14 10.66 -2.06
C VAL A 62 -17.33 11.94 -2.06
N LYS A 63 -17.75 12.92 -1.27
CA LYS A 63 -17.05 14.20 -1.08
C LYS A 63 -15.82 14.03 -0.20
N ILE A 64 -14.69 14.61 -0.62
CA ILE A 64 -13.43 14.59 0.14
C ILE A 64 -13.43 15.76 1.12
N VAL A 65 -13.01 15.51 2.35
CA VAL A 65 -12.89 16.54 3.39
C VAL A 65 -11.54 17.24 3.21
N SER A 66 -11.51 18.31 2.41
CA SER A 66 -10.25 18.99 2.02
C SER A 66 -9.81 20.11 2.97
N GLY A 67 -10.64 20.54 3.94
CA GLY A 67 -10.33 21.71 4.80
C GLY A 67 -10.09 23.02 4.02
N SER A 68 -10.42 23.01 2.73
CA SER A 68 -10.29 24.07 1.74
C SER A 68 -11.67 24.32 1.11
N PRO A 69 -11.90 25.49 0.49
CA PRO A 69 -13.17 25.76 -0.21
C PRO A 69 -13.38 24.88 -1.45
N LEU A 70 -12.35 24.14 -1.89
CA LEU A 70 -12.44 23.28 -3.07
C LEU A 70 -13.36 22.08 -2.76
N GLN A 71 -14.42 21.92 -3.54
CA GLN A 71 -15.30 20.77 -3.42
C GLN A 71 -14.83 19.67 -4.37
N ILE A 72 -14.17 18.66 -3.81
CA ILE A 72 -13.61 17.55 -4.58
C ILE A 72 -14.36 16.27 -4.22
N TYR A 73 -14.71 15.49 -5.23
CA TYR A 73 -15.48 14.26 -5.10
C TYR A 73 -14.76 13.10 -5.76
N SER A 74 -14.85 11.92 -5.14
CA SER A 74 -14.41 10.64 -5.68
C SER A 74 -15.62 9.90 -6.26
N VAL A 75 -15.64 9.72 -7.59
CA VAL A 75 -16.78 9.18 -8.34
C VAL A 75 -16.44 7.86 -9.01
N LYS A 76 -17.34 6.88 -8.94
CA LYS A 76 -17.18 5.56 -9.55
C LYS A 76 -17.23 5.64 -11.09
N LEU A 77 -16.30 4.96 -11.76
CA LEU A 77 -16.16 4.85 -13.21
C LEU A 77 -16.79 3.55 -13.73
N GLY A 78 -18.13 3.46 -13.75
CA GLY A 78 -18.88 2.37 -14.41
C GLY A 78 -18.51 0.92 -14.05
N ASP A 79 -19.12 -0.05 -14.77
CA ASP A 79 -19.12 -1.48 -14.42
C ASP A 79 -17.88 -2.30 -14.86
N ILE A 80 -16.90 -1.68 -15.55
CA ILE A 80 -15.80 -2.44 -16.18
C ILE A 80 -14.83 -3.02 -15.14
N ASN A 81 -14.63 -2.34 -14.00
CA ASN A 81 -13.92 -2.82 -12.82
C ASN A 81 -14.67 -2.33 -11.57
N GLU A 82 -14.97 -3.23 -10.62
CA GLU A 82 -15.90 -2.95 -9.50
C GLU A 82 -15.48 -1.74 -8.62
N ASP A 83 -14.25 -1.25 -8.69
CA ASP A 83 -13.70 -0.18 -7.85
C ASP A 83 -12.94 0.95 -8.59
N SER A 84 -12.99 1.05 -9.93
CA SER A 84 -12.34 2.18 -10.60
C SER A 84 -13.04 3.50 -10.30
N ARG A 85 -12.28 4.53 -9.91
CA ARG A 85 -12.79 5.84 -9.52
C ARG A 85 -11.99 6.98 -10.18
N CYS A 86 -12.62 8.13 -10.30
CA CYS A 86 -12.00 9.38 -10.75
C CYS A 86 -12.33 10.53 -9.79
N PHE A 87 -11.64 11.65 -9.96
CA PHE A 87 -11.97 12.87 -9.25
C PHE A 87 -12.87 13.79 -10.08
N VAL A 88 -13.78 14.47 -9.41
CA VAL A 88 -14.61 15.55 -9.96
C VAL A 88 -14.48 16.75 -9.03
N HIS A 89 -14.15 17.91 -9.59
CA HIS A 89 -14.11 19.18 -8.88
C HIS A 89 -15.37 19.98 -9.19
N LEU A 90 -16.09 20.42 -8.16
CA LEU A 90 -17.21 21.34 -8.27
C LEU A 90 -16.76 22.70 -7.71
N PRO A 91 -16.63 23.74 -8.55
CA PRO A 91 -16.29 25.07 -8.05
C PRO A 91 -17.43 25.61 -7.17
N LEU A 92 -17.07 26.46 -6.19
CA LEU A 92 -18.06 27.26 -5.49
C LEU A 92 -18.63 28.31 -6.46
N ILE A 93 -19.95 28.37 -6.57
CA ILE A 93 -20.66 29.29 -7.46
C ILE A 93 -21.37 30.30 -6.58
N GLU A 94 -20.81 31.51 -6.50
CA GLU A 94 -21.40 32.60 -5.72
C GLU A 94 -22.79 32.98 -6.25
N GLY A 95 -23.74 33.23 -5.35
CA GLY A 95 -25.10 33.64 -5.70
C GLY A 95 -26.02 32.53 -6.22
N ILE A 96 -25.54 31.28 -6.32
CA ILE A 96 -26.39 30.15 -6.78
C ILE A 96 -27.56 29.86 -5.83
N GLU A 97 -27.42 30.19 -4.55
CA GLU A 97 -28.46 30.03 -3.52
C GLU A 97 -29.60 31.05 -3.68
N ALA A 98 -29.41 32.13 -4.45
CA ALA A 98 -30.46 33.10 -4.73
C ALA A 98 -31.44 32.64 -5.81
N LEU A 99 -31.11 31.57 -6.53
CA LEU A 99 -32.01 30.96 -7.51
C LEU A 99 -33.10 30.15 -6.80
N GLN A 100 -34.35 30.37 -7.17
CA GLN A 100 -35.51 29.68 -6.59
C GLN A 100 -35.80 28.33 -7.27
N ASP A 101 -35.25 28.10 -8.48
CA ASP A 101 -35.44 26.86 -9.22
C ASP A 101 -34.29 25.87 -8.97
N GLU A 102 -34.59 24.81 -8.21
CA GLU A 102 -33.68 23.69 -7.92
C GLU A 102 -33.17 22.99 -9.19
N ALA A 103 -33.96 22.99 -10.28
CA ALA A 103 -33.54 22.40 -11.55
C ALA A 103 -32.47 23.25 -12.22
N GLU A 104 -32.59 24.58 -12.20
CA GLU A 104 -31.57 25.50 -12.71
C GLU A 104 -30.27 25.39 -11.90
N VAL A 105 -30.37 25.36 -10.57
CA VAL A 105 -29.22 25.13 -9.67
C VAL A 105 -28.49 23.84 -10.01
N THR A 106 -29.24 22.76 -10.24
CA THR A 106 -28.70 21.44 -10.60
C THR A 106 -27.97 21.47 -11.94
N ILE A 107 -28.55 22.12 -12.95
CA ILE A 107 -27.96 22.26 -14.28
C ILE A 107 -26.66 23.07 -14.20
N ILE A 108 -26.67 24.20 -13.49
CA ILE A 108 -25.51 25.08 -13.35
C ILE A 108 -24.36 24.36 -12.63
N LYS A 109 -24.63 23.72 -11.48
CA LYS A 109 -23.62 22.92 -10.76
C LYS A 109 -23.03 21.82 -11.63
N ARG A 110 -23.90 21.10 -12.35
CA ARG A 110 -23.47 20.02 -13.25
C ARG A 110 -22.59 20.53 -14.38
N SER A 111 -22.93 21.65 -15.00
CA SER A 111 -22.17 22.24 -16.10
C SER A 111 -20.86 22.87 -15.65
N ALA A 112 -20.78 23.39 -14.42
CA ALA A 112 -19.55 23.95 -13.86
C ALA A 112 -18.56 22.87 -13.35
N ALA A 113 -19.04 21.66 -13.08
CA ALA A 113 -18.20 20.58 -12.56
C ALA A 113 -17.16 20.09 -13.59
N THR A 114 -15.92 19.95 -13.14
CA THR A 114 -14.79 19.46 -13.95
C THR A 114 -14.48 18.01 -13.60
N CYS A 115 -14.55 17.11 -14.58
CA CYS A 115 -14.23 15.69 -14.41
C CYS A 115 -12.80 15.39 -14.85
N TYR A 116 -12.02 14.76 -13.96
CA TYR A 116 -10.62 14.37 -14.19
C TYR A 116 -10.46 12.90 -14.59
N ALA A 117 -11.54 12.26 -15.08
CA ALA A 117 -11.42 10.95 -15.69
C ALA A 117 -10.67 11.07 -17.02
N VAL A 118 -9.69 10.20 -17.27
CA VAL A 118 -8.90 10.19 -18.53
C VAL A 118 -9.80 10.11 -19.77
N SER A 119 -10.94 9.42 -19.68
CA SER A 119 -11.93 9.31 -20.76
C SER A 119 -12.80 10.56 -20.95
N CYS A 120 -12.77 11.52 -20.02
CA CYS A 120 -13.61 12.71 -20.01
C CYS A 120 -12.81 14.01 -20.22
N MET A 121 -11.48 13.99 -20.04
CA MET A 121 -10.66 15.18 -20.26
C MET A 121 -10.70 15.58 -21.73
N LYS A 122 -11.10 16.83 -21.99
CA LYS A 122 -10.95 17.49 -23.29
C LYS A 122 -9.66 18.33 -23.26
N PRO A 123 -8.99 18.56 -24.40
CA PRO A 123 -7.90 19.53 -24.47
C PRO A 123 -8.41 20.88 -23.96
N VAL A 124 -7.71 21.48 -22.99
CA VAL A 124 -8.09 22.77 -22.42
C VAL A 124 -7.65 23.86 -23.41
N GLU A 125 -8.60 24.63 -23.93
CA GLU A 125 -8.30 25.94 -24.50
C GLU A 125 -8.30 26.94 -23.33
N ASP A 126 -7.15 27.59 -23.15
CA ASP A 126 -6.87 28.59 -22.11
C ASP A 126 -7.93 29.71 -22.14
N THR A 127 -8.66 29.90 -21.05
CA THR A 127 -9.26 31.19 -20.68
C THR A 127 -9.76 31.11 -19.24
N GLY A 128 -9.31 32.05 -18.39
CA GLY A 128 -9.61 32.14 -16.96
C GLY A 128 -11.06 32.50 -16.60
N THR A 129 -12.04 31.98 -17.34
CA THR A 129 -13.48 32.12 -17.12
C THR A 129 -14.10 30.78 -16.72
N LEU A 130 -15.15 30.81 -15.88
CA LEU A 130 -15.97 29.63 -15.55
C LEU A 130 -16.55 29.03 -16.84
N HIS A 131 -15.90 27.99 -17.37
CA HIS A 131 -16.33 27.33 -18.59
C HIS A 131 -17.45 26.34 -18.28
N LEU A 132 -18.70 26.74 -18.53
CA LEU A 132 -19.85 25.85 -18.43
C LEU A 132 -19.78 24.78 -19.52
N ASN A 133 -19.62 23.52 -19.12
CA ASN A 133 -19.69 22.40 -20.04
C ASN A 133 -21.15 22.16 -20.47
N LEU A 134 -21.43 22.41 -21.75
CA LEU A 134 -22.73 22.21 -22.37
C LEU A 134 -23.10 20.72 -22.50
N ASN A 135 -22.11 19.81 -22.44
CA ASN A 135 -22.31 18.36 -22.50
C ASN A 135 -21.61 17.67 -21.31
N PRO A 136 -22.17 17.81 -20.10
CA PRO A 136 -21.58 17.26 -18.88
C PRO A 136 -21.69 15.74 -18.81
N CYS A 137 -20.58 15.05 -18.51
CA CYS A 137 -20.54 13.59 -18.44
C CYS A 137 -21.36 13.04 -17.25
N SER A 138 -21.66 11.75 -17.24
CA SER A 138 -22.40 11.11 -16.14
C SER A 138 -21.73 11.29 -14.77
N HIS A 139 -20.39 11.35 -14.72
CA HIS A 139 -19.65 11.51 -13.46
C HIS A 139 -19.93 12.87 -12.78
N THR A 140 -20.13 13.94 -13.56
CA THR A 140 -20.50 15.26 -13.03
C THR A 140 -21.93 15.30 -12.48
N HIS A 141 -22.82 14.42 -12.97
CA HIS A 141 -24.16 14.31 -12.42
C HIS A 141 -24.13 13.70 -11.01
N SER A 142 -23.27 12.72 -10.77
CA SER A 142 -23.17 12.02 -9.49
C SER A 142 -22.75 12.93 -8.33
N VAL A 143 -22.11 14.08 -8.59
CA VAL A 143 -21.66 14.99 -7.53
C VAL A 143 -22.70 15.99 -7.06
N VAL A 144 -23.67 16.35 -7.91
CA VAL A 144 -24.61 17.45 -7.61
C VAL A 144 -25.47 17.15 -6.39
N ASN A 145 -25.89 15.89 -6.26
CA ASN A 145 -26.72 15.41 -5.15
C ASN A 145 -25.94 14.52 -4.18
N CYS A 146 -24.61 14.61 -4.18
CA CYS A 146 -23.77 13.82 -3.30
C CYS A 146 -23.87 14.36 -1.86
N VAL A 147 -24.37 13.51 -0.96
CA VAL A 147 -24.48 13.79 0.49
C VAL A 147 -23.47 13.01 1.32
N THR A 148 -22.77 12.04 0.72
CA THR A 148 -21.82 11.20 1.42
C THR A 148 -20.46 11.88 1.48
N GLU A 149 -19.90 12.01 2.68
CA GLU A 149 -18.56 12.51 2.90
C GLU A 149 -17.59 11.37 3.24
N ALA A 150 -16.31 11.56 2.87
CA ALA A 150 -15.25 10.63 3.16
C ALA A 150 -14.99 10.56 4.67
N GLU A 151 -14.71 9.36 5.19
CA GLU A 151 -14.36 9.19 6.60
C GLU A 151 -12.88 9.48 6.81
N PRO A 152 -12.48 10.55 7.51
CA PRO A 152 -11.08 10.87 7.67
C PRO A 152 -10.38 9.92 8.64
N LEU A 153 -9.18 9.45 8.27
CA LEU A 153 -8.40 8.53 9.09
C LEU A 153 -7.31 9.27 9.84
N ILE A 154 -7.41 9.27 11.17
CA ILE A 154 -6.46 9.96 12.05
C ILE A 154 -5.15 9.18 12.13
N LEU A 155 -4.05 9.84 11.78
CA LEU A 155 -2.70 9.31 11.92
C LEU A 155 -2.10 9.73 13.27
N LYS A 156 -1.92 8.78 14.19
CA LYS A 156 -1.32 9.00 15.50
C LYS A 156 0.20 8.97 15.41
N LYS A 157 0.88 9.94 16.02
CA LYS A 157 2.36 10.00 16.08
C LYS A 157 2.99 8.71 16.64
N ASN A 158 2.34 8.07 17.61
CA ASN A 158 2.85 6.82 18.19
C ASN A 158 2.84 5.65 17.19
N ALA A 159 1.80 5.56 16.34
CA ALA A 159 1.73 4.53 15.30
C ALA A 159 2.81 4.73 14.23
N LEU A 160 3.11 5.99 13.88
CA LEU A 160 4.22 6.31 12.98
C LEU A 160 5.56 5.86 13.56
N LYS A 161 5.78 6.08 14.86
CA LYS A 161 7.02 5.68 15.54
C LYS A 161 7.19 4.17 15.66
N SER A 162 6.11 3.44 15.95
CA SER A 162 6.14 1.99 16.18
C SER A 162 6.32 1.16 14.91
N LEU A 163 5.95 1.71 13.75
CA LEU A 163 6.07 0.98 12.49
C LEU A 163 7.52 0.92 11.99
N PRO A 164 7.95 -0.23 11.40
CA PRO A 164 9.28 -0.43 10.84
C PRO A 164 9.41 0.28 9.48
N ILE A 165 9.29 1.60 9.50
CA ILE A 165 9.38 2.48 8.32
C ILE A 165 10.65 3.31 8.46
N SER A 166 11.34 3.58 7.35
CA SER A 166 12.56 4.38 7.35
C SER A 166 12.28 5.81 7.83
N GLU A 167 13.28 6.43 8.47
CA GLU A 167 13.12 7.76 9.06
C GLU A 167 12.84 8.84 7.99
N ILE A 168 13.39 8.70 6.77
CA ILE A 168 13.05 9.62 5.66
C ILE A 168 11.56 9.58 5.38
N VAL A 169 10.99 8.38 5.22
CA VAL A 169 9.58 8.24 4.86
C VAL A 169 8.73 8.80 5.99
N LYS A 170 9.09 8.57 7.25
CA LYS A 170 8.41 9.19 8.41
C LYS A 170 8.47 10.72 8.36
N GLN A 171 9.63 11.30 8.04
CA GLN A 171 9.79 12.75 7.88
C GLN A 171 8.97 13.30 6.70
N GLN A 172 8.95 12.60 5.56
CA GLN A 172 8.14 12.98 4.41
C GLN A 172 6.64 12.96 4.75
N ILE A 173 6.15 11.93 5.42
CA ILE A 173 4.75 11.87 5.89
C ILE A 173 4.45 13.04 6.83
N CYS A 174 5.33 13.32 7.79
CA CYS A 174 5.17 14.45 8.70
C CYS A 174 5.15 15.81 7.97
N SER A 175 5.97 15.98 6.93
CA SER A 175 6.04 17.23 6.16
C SER A 175 4.76 17.54 5.36
N LEU A 176 3.97 16.51 5.04
CA LEU A 176 2.70 16.67 4.32
C LEU A 176 1.56 17.19 5.22
N VAL A 177 1.72 17.11 6.55
CA VAL A 177 0.75 17.62 7.53
C VAL A 177 1.02 19.11 7.74
N SER A 178 0.26 19.96 7.05
CA SER A 178 0.42 21.42 7.16
C SER A 178 -0.46 22.03 8.24
N LYS A 179 -1.64 21.44 8.50
CA LYS A 179 -2.60 21.90 9.51
C LYS A 179 -3.04 20.76 10.43
N PRO A 180 -3.39 21.04 11.70
CA PRO A 180 -3.79 20.00 12.67
C PRO A 180 -5.10 19.28 12.29
N GLU A 181 -5.97 19.93 11.52
CA GLU A 181 -7.25 19.36 11.04
C GLU A 181 -7.13 18.72 9.64
N GLU A 182 -5.91 18.60 9.13
CA GLU A 182 -5.68 18.09 7.79
C GLU A 182 -5.53 16.58 7.77
N HIS A 183 -6.39 15.93 6.97
CA HIS A 183 -6.47 14.48 6.91
C HIS A 183 -5.71 13.95 5.69
N LEU A 184 -4.56 13.33 5.93
CA LEU A 184 -3.72 12.75 4.87
C LEU A 184 -4.38 11.56 4.16
N VAL A 185 -5.20 10.79 4.89
CA VAL A 185 -5.86 9.59 4.38
C VAL A 185 -7.34 9.65 4.77
N GLN A 186 -8.22 9.37 3.81
CA GLN A 186 -9.67 9.35 4.02
C GLN A 186 -10.25 8.10 3.37
N ARG A 187 -11.13 7.40 4.07
CA ARG A 187 -11.80 6.20 3.57
C ARG A 187 -13.02 6.61 2.73
N ILE A 188 -13.09 6.11 1.51
CA ILE A 188 -14.18 6.36 0.56
C ILE A 188 -15.11 5.15 0.47
N THR A 189 -14.53 3.97 0.35
CA THR A 189 -15.26 2.70 0.38
C THR A 189 -14.57 1.73 1.34
N LYS A 190 -15.10 0.52 1.46
CA LYS A 190 -14.43 -0.53 2.24
C LYS A 190 -12.96 -0.70 1.82
N ASN A 191 -12.70 -0.69 0.52
CA ASN A 191 -11.41 -1.08 -0.06
C ASN A 191 -10.64 0.07 -0.71
N THR A 192 -11.23 1.27 -0.80
CA THR A 192 -10.59 2.42 -1.45
C THR A 192 -10.48 3.60 -0.50
N MET A 193 -9.26 4.13 -0.44
CA MET A 193 -8.88 5.32 0.30
C MET A 193 -8.50 6.42 -0.69
N VAL A 194 -8.61 7.65 -0.24
CA VAL A 194 -8.00 8.82 -0.86
C VAL A 194 -6.83 9.24 -0.01
N THR A 195 -5.67 9.44 -0.63
CA THR A 195 -4.46 9.95 0.03
C THR A 195 -4.06 11.29 -0.55
N LYS A 196 -3.69 12.24 0.30
CA LYS A 196 -3.11 13.52 -0.13
C LYS A 196 -1.74 13.30 -0.77
N CYS A 197 -1.44 14.04 -1.83
CA CYS A 197 -0.13 14.07 -2.49
C CYS A 197 0.30 15.52 -2.77
N ILE A 198 1.55 15.69 -3.20
CA ILE A 198 2.00 16.96 -3.77
C ILE A 198 1.33 17.07 -5.16
N PRO A 199 0.64 18.17 -5.48
CA PRO A 199 0.04 18.36 -6.80
C PRO A 199 1.10 18.31 -7.90
N ASP A 200 0.78 17.62 -8.99
CA ASP A 200 1.59 17.52 -10.21
C ASP A 200 0.67 17.51 -11.45
N ASP A 201 1.24 17.44 -12.66
CA ASP A 201 0.47 17.45 -13.91
C ASP A 201 -0.51 16.27 -14.05
N LEU A 202 -0.21 15.14 -13.39
CA LEU A 202 -1.07 13.95 -13.40
C LEU A 202 -2.16 14.03 -12.31
N HIS A 203 -1.89 14.76 -11.24
CA HIS A 203 -2.68 14.83 -10.03
C HIS A 203 -2.87 16.28 -9.58
N PRO A 204 -3.51 17.14 -10.40
CA PRO A 204 -3.58 18.58 -10.16
C PRO A 204 -4.36 18.95 -8.88
N LEU A 205 -5.21 18.04 -8.41
CA LEU A 205 -6.01 18.23 -7.19
C LEU A 205 -5.25 17.89 -5.90
N GLY A 206 -4.03 17.34 -5.99
CA GLY A 206 -3.26 16.95 -4.80
C GLY A 206 -3.83 15.74 -4.05
N TYR A 207 -4.61 14.89 -4.72
CA TYR A 207 -5.19 13.67 -4.16
C TYR A 207 -5.06 12.48 -5.10
N LEU A 208 -4.99 11.30 -4.52
CA LEU A 208 -4.84 10.03 -5.22
C LEU A 208 -5.78 8.97 -4.64
N HIS A 209 -6.25 8.07 -5.49
CA HIS A 209 -6.88 6.84 -5.03
C HIS A 209 -5.82 5.80 -4.64
N PHE A 210 -6.06 5.14 -3.51
CA PHE A 210 -5.33 3.97 -3.07
C PHE A 210 -6.34 2.85 -2.80
N SER A 211 -6.25 1.76 -3.56
CA SER A 211 -7.20 0.66 -3.50
C SER A 211 -6.53 -0.63 -3.04
N ILE A 212 -7.20 -1.34 -2.13
CA ILE A 212 -6.78 -2.62 -1.55
C ILE A 212 -7.72 -3.70 -2.04
N PHE A 213 -7.18 -4.71 -2.69
CA PHE A 213 -7.92 -5.83 -3.22
C PHE A 213 -7.67 -7.06 -2.35
N GLU A 214 -8.73 -7.52 -1.68
CA GLU A 214 -8.71 -8.75 -0.91
C GLU A 214 -8.33 -9.95 -1.80
N PRO A 215 -7.57 -10.92 -1.26
CA PRO A 215 -7.27 -12.13 -2.00
C PRO A 215 -8.56 -12.88 -2.36
N GLY A 216 -8.72 -13.23 -3.64
CA GLY A 216 -9.76 -14.16 -4.07
C GLY A 216 -9.55 -15.55 -3.47
N LYS A 217 -10.54 -16.45 -3.63
CA LYS A 217 -10.55 -17.82 -3.03
C LYS A 217 -9.26 -18.64 -3.22
N ASN A 218 -8.48 -18.34 -4.26
CA ASN A 218 -7.24 -19.07 -4.62
C ASN A 218 -5.96 -18.27 -4.37
N ALA A 219 -6.05 -17.03 -3.88
CA ALA A 219 -4.90 -16.17 -3.61
C ALA A 219 -4.63 -16.11 -2.10
N ARG A 220 -3.36 -16.01 -1.70
CA ARG A 220 -2.97 -15.85 -0.29
C ARG A 220 -2.51 -14.43 0.06
N LYS A 221 -2.43 -13.55 -0.94
CA LYS A 221 -1.86 -12.20 -0.79
C LYS A 221 -2.84 -11.16 -1.32
N PHE A 222 -2.98 -10.08 -0.56
CA PHE A 222 -3.67 -8.88 -0.97
C PHE A 222 -2.92 -8.24 -2.14
N LYS A 223 -3.66 -7.51 -2.95
CA LYS A 223 -3.08 -6.66 -3.99
C LYS A 223 -3.43 -5.21 -3.69
N ILE A 224 -2.55 -4.31 -4.05
CA ILE A 224 -2.73 -2.87 -3.89
C ILE A 224 -2.59 -2.19 -5.24
N LEU A 225 -3.19 -1.01 -5.35
CA LEU A 225 -3.06 -0.13 -6.49
C LEU A 225 -3.05 1.31 -5.96
N CYS A 226 -2.10 2.12 -6.41
CA CYS A 226 -2.02 3.52 -6.05
C CYS A 226 -1.93 4.37 -7.31
N GLY A 227 -2.70 5.46 -7.37
CA GLY A 227 -2.72 6.40 -8.50
C GLY A 227 -1.35 7.02 -8.83
N CYS A 228 -0.42 7.12 -7.86
CA CYS A 228 0.91 7.71 -8.11
C CYS A 228 1.81 6.91 -9.05
N GLN A 229 1.45 5.67 -9.41
CA GLN A 229 2.23 4.82 -10.30
C GLN A 229 1.44 4.58 -11.60
N PRO A 230 1.42 5.54 -12.55
CA PRO A 230 0.66 5.42 -13.79
C PRO A 230 1.05 4.19 -14.63
N GLN A 231 2.30 3.73 -14.52
CA GLN A 231 2.80 2.51 -15.16
C GLN A 231 2.19 1.22 -14.57
N MET A 232 1.70 1.26 -13.33
CA MET A 232 1.09 0.11 -12.65
C MET A 232 -0.43 0.22 -12.74
N THR A 233 -1.02 -0.16 -13.86
CA THR A 233 -2.49 -0.12 -14.06
C THR A 233 -3.23 -1.31 -13.45
N LYS A 234 -2.49 -2.32 -12.97
CA LYS A 234 -3.05 -3.56 -12.41
C LYS A 234 -2.67 -3.69 -10.94
N PRO A 235 -3.60 -4.18 -10.08
CA PRO A 235 -3.28 -4.43 -8.69
C PRO A 235 -2.12 -5.44 -8.53
N PHE A 236 -1.16 -5.11 -7.67
CA PHE A 236 0.04 -5.91 -7.43
C PHE A 236 0.19 -6.28 -5.95
N ALA A 237 0.89 -7.37 -5.66
CA ALA A 237 1.20 -7.72 -4.27
C ALA A 237 2.32 -6.80 -3.73
N PRO A 238 2.17 -6.19 -2.54
CA PRO A 238 3.17 -5.29 -1.97
C PRO A 238 4.58 -5.91 -1.95
N ARG A 239 5.58 -5.19 -2.49
CA ARG A 239 7.01 -5.53 -2.44
C ARG A 239 7.79 -4.24 -2.25
N GLU A 240 8.87 -4.28 -1.47
CA GLU A 240 9.66 -3.11 -1.04
C GLU A 240 9.95 -2.10 -2.16
N LYS A 241 10.45 -2.55 -3.32
CA LYS A 241 10.75 -1.68 -4.48
C LYS A 241 9.54 -1.00 -5.13
N GLN A 242 8.32 -1.44 -4.80
CA GLN A 242 7.07 -0.98 -5.40
C GLN A 242 6.22 -0.16 -4.41
N LEU A 243 6.65 -0.01 -3.15
CA LEU A 243 5.91 0.73 -2.12
C LEU A 243 6.17 2.23 -2.28
N CYS A 244 5.10 3.00 -2.41
CA CYS A 244 5.15 4.45 -2.47
C CYS A 244 4.88 5.08 -1.09
N LEU A 245 5.11 6.40 -0.98
CA LEU A 245 4.77 7.17 0.21
C LEU A 245 3.30 7.00 0.64
N HIS A 246 2.38 6.93 -0.32
CA HIS A 246 0.94 6.76 -0.09
C HIS A 246 0.58 5.42 0.55
N PHE A 247 1.30 4.35 0.20
CA PHE A 247 1.17 3.07 0.89
C PHE A 247 1.51 3.21 2.38
N TYR A 248 2.64 3.85 2.70
CA TYR A 248 3.06 4.05 4.08
C TYR A 248 2.10 4.95 4.85
N MET A 249 1.55 5.99 4.22
CA MET A 249 0.50 6.82 4.83
C MET A 249 -0.73 6.00 5.22
N CYS A 250 -1.23 5.15 4.31
CA CYS A 250 -2.35 4.25 4.59
C CYS A 250 -2.03 3.29 5.75
N VAL A 251 -0.85 2.66 5.73
CA VAL A 251 -0.45 1.74 6.81
C VAL A 251 -0.35 2.45 8.16
N CYS A 252 0.21 3.66 8.21
CA CYS A 252 0.25 4.47 9.42
C CYS A 252 -1.16 4.83 9.93
N ALA A 253 -2.08 5.15 9.03
CA ALA A 253 -3.48 5.40 9.37
C ALA A 253 -4.17 4.14 9.94
N PHE A 254 -3.95 2.96 9.33
CA PHE A 254 -4.52 1.70 9.83
C PHE A 254 -3.95 1.31 11.19
N ALA A 255 -2.64 1.42 11.38
CA ALA A 255 -2.00 1.14 12.66
C ALA A 255 -2.43 2.10 13.78
N SER A 256 -2.99 3.27 13.44
CA SER A 256 -3.48 4.26 14.41
C SER A 256 -4.84 3.92 15.01
N ASN A 257 -5.58 2.98 14.41
CA ASN A 257 -6.93 2.58 14.81
C ASN A 257 -7.02 1.06 14.94
N SER A 258 -7.39 0.55 16.12
CA SER A 258 -7.44 -0.90 16.39
C SER A 258 -8.37 -1.67 15.46
N LYS A 259 -9.52 -1.10 15.06
CA LYS A 259 -10.45 -1.74 14.13
C LYS A 259 -9.84 -1.89 12.73
N LEU A 260 -9.20 -0.83 12.24
CA LEU A 260 -8.54 -0.83 10.93
C LEU A 260 -7.27 -1.67 10.94
N MET A 261 -6.55 -1.71 12.06
CA MET A 261 -5.39 -2.58 12.22
C MET A 261 -5.81 -4.04 12.06
N GLU A 262 -6.90 -4.47 12.71
CA GLU A 262 -7.40 -5.84 12.55
C GLU A 262 -7.95 -6.09 11.13
N GLU A 263 -8.70 -5.14 10.55
CA GLU A 263 -9.24 -5.27 9.18
C GLU A 263 -8.13 -5.39 8.13
N PHE A 264 -7.08 -4.58 8.24
CA PHE A 264 -5.98 -4.50 7.26
C PHE A 264 -4.68 -5.10 7.79
N LYS A 265 -4.73 -5.97 8.79
CA LYS A 265 -3.56 -6.62 9.41
C LYS A 265 -2.58 -7.20 8.39
N PRO A 266 -3.02 -7.91 7.32
CA PRO A 266 -2.10 -8.46 6.33
C PRO A 266 -1.38 -7.38 5.51
N VAL A 267 -2.01 -6.22 5.32
CA VAL A 267 -1.42 -5.07 4.62
C VAL A 267 -0.40 -4.37 5.53
N VAL A 268 -0.75 -4.15 6.79
CA VAL A 268 0.18 -3.56 7.79
C VAL A 268 1.42 -4.44 7.97
N GLN A 269 1.25 -5.77 8.01
CA GLN A 269 2.35 -6.74 8.10
C GLN A 269 3.16 -6.88 6.81
N SER A 270 2.73 -6.27 5.70
CA SER A 270 3.49 -6.27 4.45
C SER A 270 4.57 -5.17 4.39
N VAL A 271 4.63 -4.30 5.40
CA VAL A 271 5.73 -3.35 5.56
C VAL A 271 7.03 -4.15 5.75
N PRO A 272 8.04 -3.95 4.89
CA PRO A 272 9.30 -4.66 5.01
C PRO A 272 10.00 -4.26 6.30
N LEU A 273 10.56 -5.24 7.00
CA LEU A 273 11.40 -4.98 8.16
C LEU A 273 12.75 -4.44 7.68
N GLU A 274 13.19 -3.31 8.22
CA GLU A 274 14.54 -2.82 8.03
C GLU A 274 15.51 -3.70 8.84
N VAL A 275 16.07 -4.74 8.21
CA VAL A 275 16.95 -5.72 8.88
C VAL A 275 18.41 -5.23 8.95
N THR A 276 18.76 -4.21 8.17
CA THR A 276 20.12 -3.65 8.12
C THR A 276 20.05 -2.15 8.00
N ARG A 277 20.92 -1.46 8.75
CA ARG A 277 21.04 0.00 8.73
C ARG A 277 22.51 0.39 8.78
N SER A 278 22.89 1.38 8.00
CA SER A 278 24.27 1.88 7.91
C SER A 278 24.39 3.23 8.60
N PHE A 279 25.57 3.51 9.15
CA PHE A 279 25.87 4.76 9.84
C PHE A 279 27.28 5.23 9.47
N ILE A 280 27.50 6.55 9.49
CA ILE A 280 28.81 7.19 9.49
C ILE A 280 29.11 7.61 10.93
N GLU A 281 30.28 7.23 11.43
CA GLU A 281 30.81 7.72 12.70
C GLU A 281 31.51 9.08 12.47
N ASN A 282 31.04 10.09 13.18
CA ASN A 282 31.61 11.43 13.17
C ASN A 282 32.85 11.51 14.08
N ARG A 283 33.66 12.56 13.91
CA ARG A 283 34.88 12.78 14.70
C ARG A 283 34.63 12.92 16.21
N ASP A 284 33.40 13.27 16.60
CA ASP A 284 32.96 13.42 17.99
C ASP A 284 32.43 12.10 18.60
N GLY A 285 32.48 10.99 17.85
CA GLY A 285 31.97 9.68 18.28
C GLY A 285 30.45 9.53 18.12
N THR A 286 29.76 10.50 17.52
CA THR A 286 28.34 10.38 17.19
C THR A 286 28.15 9.58 15.90
N TYR A 287 26.98 8.95 15.74
CA TYR A 287 26.64 8.17 14.55
C TYR A 287 25.49 8.86 13.80
N VAL A 288 25.67 9.09 12.50
CA VAL A 288 24.62 9.59 11.61
C VAL A 288 24.21 8.51 10.61
N PRO A 289 22.89 8.27 10.40
CA PRO A 289 22.45 7.28 9.41
C PRO A 289 23.02 7.57 8.02
N TYR A 290 23.58 6.54 7.39
CA TYR A 290 24.08 6.60 6.01
C TYR A 290 23.05 6.01 5.04
N GLN A 291 22.79 6.72 3.95
CA GLN A 291 21.95 6.26 2.85
C GLN A 291 22.75 6.32 1.55
N PRO A 292 23.04 5.18 0.92
CA PRO A 292 23.64 5.17 -0.40
C PRO A 292 22.75 5.92 -1.40
N LEU A 293 23.36 6.74 -2.25
CA LEU A 293 22.63 7.36 -3.36
C LEU A 293 22.24 6.29 -4.39
N LYS A 294 21.17 6.51 -5.17
CA LYS A 294 20.63 5.50 -6.11
C LYS A 294 21.67 4.96 -7.11
N ASP A 295 22.66 5.76 -7.47
CA ASP A 295 23.74 5.37 -8.40
C ASP A 295 24.73 4.37 -7.77
N ASP A 296 24.78 4.27 -6.43
CA ASP A 296 25.58 3.26 -5.74
C ASP A 296 24.98 1.85 -5.82
N GLU A 297 23.68 1.70 -6.10
CA GLU A 297 23.05 0.38 -6.32
C GLU A 297 23.43 -0.24 -7.67
N GLU A 298 23.56 0.58 -8.73
CA GLU A 298 24.09 0.12 -10.02
C GLU A 298 25.55 -0.30 -9.86
N ALA A 299 26.35 0.48 -9.12
CA ALA A 299 27.70 0.09 -8.75
C ALA A 299 27.71 -1.24 -7.95
N GLN A 300 26.74 -1.50 -7.07
CA GLN A 300 26.58 -2.81 -6.41
C GLN A 300 26.24 -3.97 -7.36
N SER A 301 25.59 -3.70 -8.49
CA SER A 301 25.29 -4.71 -9.51
C SER A 301 26.54 -5.12 -10.31
N TYR A 302 27.42 -4.17 -10.64
CA TYR A 302 28.72 -4.44 -11.24
C TYR A 302 29.72 -5.10 -10.26
N ARG A 303 29.45 -5.02 -8.95
CA ARG A 303 30.27 -5.59 -7.86
C ARG A 303 30.04 -7.09 -7.61
N LYS A 304 29.14 -7.77 -8.34
CA LYS A 304 28.79 -9.20 -8.14
C LYS A 304 29.44 -10.18 -9.12
N THR A 305 30.22 -9.71 -10.09
CA THR A 305 30.73 -10.57 -11.20
C THR A 305 32.09 -11.22 -10.98
N MET A 306 32.70 -11.13 -9.80
CA MET A 306 33.83 -11.99 -9.45
C MET A 306 33.70 -12.47 -8.03
N ASN A 307 34.05 -13.74 -7.81
CA ASN A 307 33.90 -14.51 -6.57
C ASN A 307 34.75 -13.99 -5.37
N ASN A 308 35.14 -12.71 -5.40
CA ASN A 308 35.91 -12.03 -4.38
C ASN A 308 35.07 -10.89 -3.80
N PHE A 309 34.73 -10.99 -2.51
CA PHE A 309 34.26 -9.84 -1.75
C PHE A 309 35.38 -8.79 -1.73
N LEU A 310 35.24 -7.71 -2.51
CA LEU A 310 36.17 -6.59 -2.44
C LEU A 310 36.07 -6.00 -1.03
N ILE A 311 37.19 -6.03 -0.31
CA ILE A 311 37.34 -5.41 1.02
C ILE A 311 36.88 -3.96 0.89
N LYS A 312 35.82 -3.57 1.61
CA LYS A 312 35.46 -2.16 1.77
C LYS A 312 36.33 -1.60 2.89
N PRO A 313 37.33 -0.77 2.60
CA PRO A 313 38.12 -0.16 3.65
C PRO A 313 37.18 0.72 4.47
N LEU A 314 37.16 0.51 5.79
CA LEU A 314 36.42 1.26 6.82
C LEU A 314 34.97 0.81 7.12
N GLU A 315 34.50 -0.32 6.57
CA GLU A 315 33.17 -0.85 6.92
C GLU A 315 33.21 -1.62 8.26
N LEU A 316 32.48 -1.14 9.27
CA LEU A 316 32.20 -1.88 10.51
C LEU A 316 30.73 -2.34 10.50
N LYS A 317 30.52 -3.64 10.50
CA LYS A 317 29.21 -4.27 10.51
C LYS A 317 28.96 -4.92 11.85
N THR A 318 27.93 -4.45 12.55
CA THR A 318 27.41 -5.08 13.76
C THR A 318 26.15 -5.85 13.41
N PHE A 319 26.06 -7.10 13.87
CA PHE A 319 24.92 -7.97 13.56
C PHE A 319 24.46 -8.74 14.79
N LEU A 320 23.16 -9.01 14.88
CA LEU A 320 22.58 -9.90 15.89
C LEU A 320 22.73 -11.35 15.44
N LYS A 321 23.08 -12.22 16.38
CA LYS A 321 23.18 -13.66 16.22
C LYS A 321 21.88 -14.29 16.72
N VAL A 322 21.01 -14.73 15.80
CA VAL A 322 19.70 -15.30 16.13
C VAL A 322 19.44 -16.53 15.26
N GLY A 323 18.99 -17.62 15.88
CA GLY A 323 18.69 -18.88 15.20
C GLY A 323 19.93 -19.74 14.93
N ASN A 324 19.90 -20.50 13.83
CA ASN A 324 20.99 -21.38 13.43
C ASN A 324 21.93 -20.63 12.48
N LEU A 325 23.16 -20.39 12.93
CA LEU A 325 24.20 -19.66 12.20
C LEU A 325 25.15 -20.60 11.47
N THR A 326 25.29 -21.84 11.95
CA THR A 326 26.11 -22.88 11.31
C THR A 326 25.32 -24.18 11.19
N GLN A 327 25.74 -25.03 10.26
CA GLN A 327 25.07 -26.30 9.97
C GLN A 327 25.21 -27.32 11.11
N ASP A 328 26.26 -27.18 11.93
CA ASP A 328 26.58 -28.06 13.07
C ASP A 328 25.92 -27.61 14.39
N GLN A 329 25.17 -26.51 14.38
CA GLN A 329 24.59 -25.93 15.59
C GLN A 329 23.40 -26.78 16.07
N LYS A 330 23.55 -27.46 17.22
CA LYS A 330 22.50 -28.31 17.80
C LYS A 330 21.30 -27.53 18.36
N GLU A 331 21.56 -26.35 18.93
CA GLU A 331 20.52 -25.49 19.52
C GLU A 331 20.58 -24.08 18.91
N PRO A 332 19.44 -23.48 18.53
CA PRO A 332 19.41 -22.14 17.96
C PRO A 332 19.87 -21.09 18.98
N THR A 333 20.60 -20.07 18.51
CA THR A 333 21.00 -18.94 19.36
C THR A 333 19.75 -18.12 19.67
N PRO A 334 19.33 -18.01 20.95
CA PRO A 334 18.06 -17.39 21.28
C PRO A 334 18.18 -15.86 21.34
N PHE A 335 17.08 -15.18 20.99
CA PHE A 335 16.83 -13.79 21.34
C PHE A 335 15.69 -13.80 22.37
N ILE A 336 16.00 -13.51 23.62
CA ILE A 336 15.08 -13.65 24.76
C ILE A 336 14.60 -12.27 25.18
N VAL A 337 13.29 -12.10 25.31
CA VAL A 337 12.64 -10.92 25.90
C VAL A 337 11.73 -11.40 27.02
N GLU A 338 12.06 -11.02 28.26
CA GLU A 338 11.30 -11.37 29.47
C GLU A 338 10.80 -10.07 30.13
N TRP A 339 9.50 -9.99 30.42
CA TRP A 339 8.91 -8.88 31.18
C TRP A 339 8.36 -9.39 32.50
N ILE A 340 8.77 -8.78 33.60
CA ILE A 340 8.34 -9.09 34.97
C ILE A 340 7.65 -7.84 35.52
N PRO A 341 6.31 -7.72 35.44
CA PRO A 341 5.59 -6.47 35.74
C PRO A 341 5.64 -6.02 37.21
N ASP A 342 5.78 -6.96 38.15
CA ASP A 342 5.50 -6.72 39.58
C ASP A 342 6.70 -7.02 40.49
N ILE A 343 7.92 -6.63 40.08
CA ILE A 343 9.10 -6.79 40.96
C ILE A 343 8.91 -6.01 42.25
N LEU A 344 8.22 -4.88 42.19
CA LEU A 344 7.82 -4.08 43.35
C LEU A 344 6.34 -3.66 43.21
N PRO A 345 5.38 -4.48 43.65
CA PRO A 345 3.96 -4.33 43.35
C PRO A 345 3.36 -2.97 43.75
N LYS A 346 3.83 -2.39 44.86
CA LYS A 346 3.34 -1.07 45.35
C LYS A 346 3.85 0.11 44.52
N THR A 347 4.91 -0.08 43.75
CA THR A 347 5.57 0.99 42.98
C THR A 347 5.21 0.96 41.50
N GLN A 348 4.48 -0.06 41.04
CA GLN A 348 4.17 -0.30 39.62
C GLN A 348 5.44 -0.39 38.75
N ILE A 349 6.55 -0.84 39.33
CA ILE A 349 7.82 -1.06 38.63
C ILE A 349 7.91 -2.53 38.21
N GLY A 350 8.15 -2.74 36.92
CA GLY A 350 8.53 -4.03 36.36
C GLY A 350 9.94 -4.03 35.76
N GLU A 351 10.49 -5.21 35.50
CA GLU A 351 11.80 -5.41 34.87
C GLU A 351 11.65 -6.04 33.49
N LEU A 352 12.27 -5.41 32.48
CA LEU A 352 12.41 -5.96 31.13
C LEU A 352 13.84 -6.51 30.97
N ARG A 353 13.99 -7.82 30.81
CA ARG A 353 15.27 -8.46 30.46
C ARG A 353 15.30 -8.81 28.99
N ILE A 354 16.33 -8.32 28.30
CA ILE A 354 16.60 -8.68 26.90
C ILE A 354 17.96 -9.37 26.86
N LYS A 355 18.01 -10.63 26.40
CA LYS A 355 19.26 -11.39 26.21
C LYS A 355 19.42 -11.72 24.73
N PHE A 356 20.55 -11.33 24.16
CA PHE A 356 20.89 -11.59 22.77
C PHE A 356 22.40 -11.71 22.61
N GLN A 357 22.83 -12.33 21.51
CA GLN A 357 24.22 -12.36 21.10
C GLN A 357 24.40 -11.45 19.88
N TYR A 358 25.57 -10.83 19.76
CA TYR A 358 25.95 -10.01 18.62
C TYR A 358 27.38 -10.31 18.18
N GLY A 359 27.74 -9.83 17.00
CA GLY A 359 29.09 -9.89 16.46
C GLY A 359 29.46 -8.61 15.72
N HIS A 360 30.75 -8.43 15.50
CA HIS A 360 31.32 -7.34 14.72
C HIS A 360 32.15 -7.92 13.58
N GLU A 361 32.03 -7.33 12.40
CA GLU A 361 32.86 -7.59 11.23
C GLU A 361 33.47 -6.26 10.80
N ARG A 362 34.80 -6.17 10.75
CA ARG A 362 35.52 -5.01 10.24
C ARG A 362 36.17 -5.37 8.93
N ASN A 363 35.85 -4.65 7.86
CA ASN A 363 36.40 -4.88 6.52
C ASN A 363 36.19 -6.35 6.06
N GLY A 364 35.09 -6.98 6.47
CA GLY A 364 34.77 -8.39 6.18
C GLY A 364 35.43 -9.43 7.10
N ILE A 365 36.22 -9.00 8.09
CA ILE A 365 36.89 -9.88 9.06
C ILE A 365 36.15 -9.82 10.40
N LEU A 366 35.78 -10.99 10.95
CA LEU A 366 35.18 -11.10 12.28
C LEU A 366 36.10 -10.50 13.34
N GLU A 367 35.67 -9.44 13.98
CA GLU A 367 36.42 -8.75 15.02
C GLU A 367 36.17 -9.46 16.36
N HIS A 368 37.22 -10.00 16.96
CA HIS A 368 37.20 -10.53 18.31
C HIS A 368 37.69 -9.44 19.25
N ARG A 369 36.81 -8.52 19.65
CA ARG A 369 37.11 -7.61 20.75
C ARG A 369 37.18 -8.44 22.03
N ASN A 370 38.38 -8.86 22.40
CA ASN A 370 38.64 -9.36 23.74
C ASN A 370 38.29 -8.23 24.72
N THR A 371 37.19 -8.39 25.45
CA THR A 371 36.87 -7.56 26.63
C THR A 371 37.90 -7.86 27.71
N THR A 372 39.10 -7.31 27.58
CA THR A 372 40.08 -7.25 28.66
C THR A 372 39.98 -5.85 29.27
N GLN A 373 38.99 -5.65 30.14
CA GLN A 373 39.07 -4.58 31.13
C GLN A 373 39.94 -5.09 32.28
N ASN A 374 41.17 -4.58 32.35
CA ASN A 374 41.92 -4.16 33.55
C ASN A 374 43.42 -4.42 33.37
N GLY A 375 44.24 -3.41 33.64
CA GLY A 375 45.67 -3.60 33.88
C GLY A 375 46.56 -2.49 33.34
N THR A 376 46.71 -1.45 34.15
CA THR A 376 47.95 -0.71 34.40
C THR A 376 49.14 -1.03 33.50
N ARG A 377 49.54 -0.04 32.71
CA ARG A 377 50.75 -0.01 31.90
C ARG A 377 51.97 0.10 32.84
N THR A 378 52.70 -1.00 33.01
CA THR A 378 54.08 -0.97 33.54
C THR A 378 54.99 -1.47 32.44
N GLU A 379 55.85 -0.58 31.97
CA GLU A 379 56.92 -0.91 31.03
C GLU A 379 57.98 -1.71 31.77
N SER A 380 58.33 -2.88 31.23
CA SER A 380 59.58 -3.56 31.52
C SER A 380 60.14 -4.08 30.20
N GLN A 381 61.18 -3.40 29.75
CA GLN A 381 62.08 -3.80 28.68
C GLN A 381 62.75 -5.11 29.07
N ASP A 382 62.86 -6.06 28.14
CA ASP A 382 63.89 -7.08 28.21
C ASP A 382 64.53 -7.29 26.83
N MET A 383 65.84 -7.09 26.83
CA MET A 383 66.75 -7.20 25.69
C MET A 383 66.94 -8.65 25.26
N GLN A 384 66.91 -8.91 23.95
CA GLN A 384 67.52 -10.11 23.39
C GLN A 384 69.04 -9.95 23.24
N PRO A 385 69.85 -11.02 23.42
CA PRO A 385 71.23 -11.03 22.94
C PRO A 385 71.27 -11.43 21.46
N LYS A 386 71.98 -10.64 20.65
CA LYS A 386 72.39 -11.02 19.29
C LYS A 386 73.84 -11.50 19.32
N GLU A 387 74.04 -12.78 19.00
CA GLU A 387 75.31 -13.26 18.49
C GLU A 387 75.38 -12.97 16.98
N GLY A 388 76.50 -12.38 16.56
CA GLY A 388 76.82 -12.15 15.15
C GLY A 388 78.33 -12.05 15.01
N ASN A 389 78.95 -13.13 14.55
CA ASN A 389 80.37 -13.22 14.22
C ASN A 389 80.63 -12.71 12.80
N ASN A 390 81.66 -11.85 12.67
CA ASN A 390 82.67 -11.68 11.60
C ASN A 390 82.17 -11.59 10.13
N ALA A 391 82.69 -10.76 9.24
CA ALA A 391 84.11 -10.50 9.00
C ALA A 391 84.30 -9.38 7.94
N VAL A 392 85.49 -8.75 8.01
CA VAL A 392 86.18 -7.84 7.06
C VAL A 392 85.69 -6.39 7.00
#